data_AF-A0A9E1TLQ5-F1
#
_entry.id   AF-A0A9E1TLQ5-F1
#
_cell.length_a   1.000
_cell.length_b   1.000
_cell.length_c   1.000
_cell.angle_alpha   90.00
_cell.angle_beta   90.00
_cell.angle_gamma   90.00
#
_symmetry.space_group_name_H-M   'P 1'
#
loop_
_entity.id
_entity.type
_entity.pdbx_description
1 polymer ?
#
loop_
_entity_poly.entity_id
_entity_poly.type
_entity_poly.pdbx_seq_one_letter_code
_entity_poly.pdbx_strand_id
1 'polypeptide(L)'
;MPSPPRSFSVSSAGLFNQCQRRWRFRYVEKRSDPPGEAALLGTFVHRVLELLCAEPAGGRTTDRARELAATAWPETRDDGNFIALALDDDAQRQFRWRGWTAIENLWEFEDPAQVEVEATEAKVSATVGGVPFFGIIDRLDNAADGLVVTDYKTGKAPRPGDVPEKLDQVLLYAAAVEDHRGERPSRGRLYFLGNSIVETPVTEDGLEAAVGRFVETWDGVGKACSSDQFEARVGPLCGWCAYVADCEEGTAEVQVRVSRGRMRADAPARTLLGL
;
A
#
# COMPACT_ATOMS: atom_id res chain seq x y z
N MET A 1 -9.30 7.64 -27.45
CA MET A 1 -8.09 7.44 -26.62
C MET A 1 -8.49 7.61 -25.17
N PRO A 2 -7.99 6.76 -24.26
CA PRO A 2 -8.35 6.85 -22.86
C PRO A 2 -7.91 8.20 -22.27
N SER A 3 -8.68 8.72 -21.31
CA SER A 3 -8.30 9.91 -20.54
C SER A 3 -7.59 9.48 -19.26
N PRO A 4 -6.61 10.27 -18.75
CA PRO A 4 -6.09 10.08 -17.41
C PRO A 4 -7.19 10.06 -16.34
N PRO A 5 -7.00 9.37 -15.20
CA PRO A 5 -8.00 9.31 -14.14
C PRO A 5 -8.20 10.69 -13.51
N ARG A 6 -9.37 10.90 -12.88
CA ARG A 6 -9.69 12.17 -12.20
C ARG A 6 -8.85 12.43 -10.96
N SER A 7 -8.26 11.39 -10.39
CA SER A 7 -7.34 11.45 -9.27
C SER A 7 -6.21 10.45 -9.45
N PHE A 8 -5.08 10.73 -8.81
CA PHE A 8 -3.88 9.93 -8.87
C PHE A 8 -3.33 9.72 -7.46
N SER A 9 -3.06 8.46 -7.11
CA SER A 9 -2.56 8.06 -5.80
C SER A 9 -1.15 7.50 -5.91
N VAL A 10 -0.44 7.42 -4.78
CA VAL A 10 0.89 6.77 -4.73
C VAL A 10 0.81 5.31 -5.19
N SER A 11 -0.24 4.58 -4.82
CA SER A 11 -0.47 3.21 -5.27
C SER A 11 -0.71 3.10 -6.79
N SER A 12 -1.40 4.08 -7.38
CA SER A 12 -1.61 4.15 -8.84
C SER A 12 -0.29 4.42 -9.58
N ALA A 13 0.51 5.37 -9.08
CA ALA A 13 1.84 5.67 -9.60
C ALA A 13 2.77 4.44 -9.53
N GLY A 14 2.80 3.77 -8.38
CA GLY A 14 3.56 2.54 -8.18
C GLY A 14 3.15 1.43 -9.15
N LEU A 15 1.84 1.27 -9.42
CA LEU A 15 1.36 0.29 -10.38
C LEU A 15 1.77 0.63 -11.82
N PHE A 16 1.70 1.90 -12.21
CA PHE A 16 2.13 2.36 -13.53
C PHE A 16 3.62 2.11 -13.76
N ASN A 17 4.47 2.47 -12.79
CA ASN A 17 5.92 2.26 -12.83
C ASN A 17 6.29 0.77 -12.79
N GLN A 18 5.48 -0.06 -12.12
CA GLN A 18 5.64 -1.51 -12.10
C GLN A 18 5.31 -2.12 -13.48
N CYS A 19 4.15 -1.81 -14.05
CA CYS A 19 3.70 -2.32 -15.35
C CYS A 19 2.51 -1.50 -15.88
N GLN A 20 2.74 -0.72 -16.93
CA GLN A 20 1.71 0.13 -17.54
C GLN A 20 0.54 -0.68 -18.09
N ARG A 21 0.80 -1.88 -18.64
CA ARG A 21 -0.25 -2.80 -19.10
C ARG A 21 -1.23 -3.18 -17.98
N ARG A 22 -0.70 -3.56 -16.80
CA ARG A 22 -1.53 -3.87 -15.62
C ARG A 22 -2.29 -2.63 -15.15
N TRP A 23 -1.63 -1.46 -15.14
CA TRP A 23 -2.27 -0.19 -14.81
C TRP A 23 -3.44 0.12 -15.74
N ARG A 24 -3.29 -0.09 -17.05
CA ARG A 24 -4.36 0.09 -18.05
C ARG A 24 -5.56 -0.81 -17.75
N PHE A 25 -5.33 -2.11 -17.55
CA PHE A 25 -6.41 -3.05 -17.23
C PHE A 25 -7.20 -2.62 -15.98
N ARG A 26 -6.50 -2.14 -14.95
CA ARG A 26 -7.13 -1.71 -13.70
C ARG A 26 -7.82 -0.35 -13.80
N TYR A 27 -7.13 0.68 -14.26
CA TYR A 27 -7.59 2.07 -14.12
C TYR A 27 -8.31 2.60 -15.36
N VAL A 28 -7.98 2.11 -16.55
CA VAL A 28 -8.64 2.51 -17.80
C VAL A 28 -9.83 1.60 -18.08
N GLU A 29 -9.59 0.28 -18.10
CA GLU A 29 -10.64 -0.70 -18.43
C GLU A 29 -11.48 -1.13 -17.23
N LYS A 30 -11.04 -0.80 -16.00
CA LYS A 30 -11.76 -1.11 -14.77
C LYS A 30 -12.03 -2.61 -14.59
N ARG A 31 -11.09 -3.45 -15.04
CA ARG A 31 -11.11 -4.90 -14.79
C ARG A 31 -10.82 -5.18 -13.32
N SER A 32 -11.43 -6.22 -12.79
CA SER A 32 -11.21 -6.67 -11.40
C SER A 32 -9.73 -6.99 -11.15
N ASP A 33 -9.14 -6.38 -10.12
CA ASP A 33 -7.77 -6.66 -9.61
C ASP A 33 -7.92 -7.16 -8.15
N PRO A 34 -8.39 -8.40 -7.94
CA PRO A 34 -8.66 -8.89 -6.59
C PRO A 34 -7.35 -8.88 -5.76
N PRO A 35 -7.40 -8.38 -4.52
CA PRO A 35 -6.23 -8.36 -3.65
C PRO A 35 -5.80 -9.79 -3.30
N GLY A 36 -4.50 -10.04 -3.26
CA GLY A 36 -3.96 -11.28 -2.72
C GLY A 36 -4.00 -11.31 -1.19
N GLU A 37 -3.73 -12.48 -0.61
CA GLU A 37 -3.71 -12.70 0.85
C GLU A 37 -2.86 -11.67 1.61
N ALA A 38 -1.68 -11.31 1.09
CA ALA A 38 -0.82 -10.32 1.73
C ALA A 38 -1.43 -8.91 1.80
N ALA A 39 -2.22 -8.52 0.79
CA ALA A 39 -2.91 -7.23 0.80
C ALA A 39 -4.08 -7.23 1.78
N LEU A 40 -4.87 -8.31 1.81
CA LEU A 40 -5.96 -8.48 2.78
C LEU A 40 -5.44 -8.55 4.23
N LEU A 41 -4.27 -9.16 4.46
CA LEU A 41 -3.60 -9.13 5.75
C LEU A 41 -3.26 -7.70 6.18
N GLY A 42 -2.75 -6.89 5.24
CA GLY A 42 -2.53 -5.45 5.45
C GLY A 42 -3.81 -4.73 5.86
N THR A 43 -4.89 -4.91 5.10
CA THR A 43 -6.20 -4.31 5.39
C THR A 43 -6.71 -4.69 6.79
N PHE A 44 -6.63 -5.96 7.17
CA PHE A 44 -7.04 -6.40 8.50
C PHE A 44 -6.21 -5.75 9.61
N VAL A 45 -4.89 -5.69 9.45
CA VAL A 45 -3.99 -5.07 10.44
C VAL A 45 -4.26 -3.57 10.55
N HIS A 46 -4.36 -2.86 9.43
CA HIS A 46 -4.69 -1.42 9.39
C HIS A 46 -6.00 -1.13 10.11
N ARG A 47 -7.04 -1.93 9.84
CA ARG A 47 -8.35 -1.79 10.48
C ARG A 47 -8.28 -1.92 12.00
N VAL A 48 -7.50 -2.87 12.52
CA VAL A 48 -7.35 -3.02 13.98
C VAL A 48 -6.58 -1.84 14.57
N LEU A 49 -5.52 -1.37 13.91
CA LEU A 49 -4.73 -0.22 14.37
C LEU A 49 -5.52 1.10 14.32
N GLU A 50 -6.37 1.27 13.30
CA GLU A 50 -7.33 2.38 13.21
C GLU A 50 -8.26 2.38 14.43
N LEU A 51 -8.92 1.24 14.71
CA LEU A 51 -9.81 1.10 15.86
C LEU A 51 -9.09 1.34 17.18
N LEU A 52 -7.86 0.85 17.31
CA LEU A 52 -7.04 1.06 18.51
C LEU A 52 -6.73 2.54 18.71
N CYS A 53 -6.29 3.25 17.66
CA CYS A 53 -5.95 4.66 17.74
C CYS A 53 -7.18 5.55 18.01
N ALA A 54 -8.39 5.09 17.66
CA ALA A 54 -9.65 5.75 18.00
C ALA A 54 -10.02 5.62 19.49
N GLU A 55 -9.44 4.67 20.24
CA GLU A 55 -9.62 4.58 21.69
C GLU A 55 -8.93 5.77 22.40
N PRO A 56 -9.43 6.18 23.57
CA PRO A 56 -8.70 7.09 24.46
C PRO A 56 -7.30 6.56 24.75
N ALA A 57 -6.31 7.45 24.85
CA ALA A 57 -4.89 7.10 25.01
C ALA A 57 -4.63 5.97 26.03
N GLY A 58 -5.16 6.09 27.25
CA GLY A 58 -4.98 5.07 28.31
C GLY A 58 -5.64 3.70 28.03
N GLY A 59 -6.53 3.60 27.04
CA GLY A 59 -7.18 2.36 26.60
C GLY A 59 -6.43 1.63 25.48
N ARG A 60 -5.36 2.22 24.93
CA ARG A 60 -4.62 1.66 23.79
C ARG A 60 -3.61 0.60 24.22
N THR A 61 -4.12 -0.49 24.79
CA THR A 61 -3.32 -1.60 25.31
C THR A 61 -3.32 -2.80 24.36
N THR A 62 -2.37 -3.72 24.53
CA THR A 62 -2.30 -4.97 23.77
C THR A 62 -3.56 -5.82 23.96
N ASP A 63 -4.08 -5.92 25.19
CA ASP A 63 -5.32 -6.66 25.46
C ASP A 63 -6.52 -6.02 24.74
N ARG A 64 -6.61 -4.68 24.74
CA ARG A 64 -7.66 -4.00 23.97
C ARG A 64 -7.52 -4.24 22.48
N ALA A 65 -6.31 -4.20 21.94
CA ALA A 65 -6.07 -4.52 20.53
C ALA A 65 -6.49 -5.95 20.17
N ARG A 66 -6.32 -6.92 21.09
CA ARG A 66 -6.77 -8.30 20.88
C ARG A 66 -8.30 -8.40 20.77
N GLU A 67 -9.02 -7.67 21.62
CA GLU A 67 -10.48 -7.57 21.54
C GLU A 67 -10.93 -6.93 20.23
N LEU A 68 -10.30 -5.82 19.84
CA LEU A 68 -10.59 -5.12 18.59
C LEU A 68 -10.30 -6.00 17.37
N ALA A 69 -9.24 -6.80 17.39
CA ALA A 69 -8.94 -7.79 16.35
C ALA A 69 -10.05 -8.84 16.23
N ALA A 70 -10.60 -9.31 17.35
CA ALA A 70 -11.73 -10.22 17.34
C ALA A 70 -13.01 -9.56 16.80
N THR A 71 -13.23 -8.28 17.11
CA THR A 71 -14.35 -7.48 16.59
C THR A 71 -14.23 -7.18 15.09
N ALA A 72 -13.03 -6.89 14.59
CA ALA A 72 -12.79 -6.60 13.18
C ALA A 72 -12.75 -7.86 12.30
N TRP A 73 -12.49 -9.04 12.89
CA TRP A 73 -12.34 -10.28 12.12
C TRP A 73 -13.55 -10.63 11.23
N PRO A 74 -14.82 -10.52 11.69
CA PRO A 74 -15.98 -10.76 10.83
C PRO A 74 -15.97 -9.91 9.55
N GLU A 75 -15.54 -8.64 9.62
CA GLU A 75 -15.46 -7.76 8.44
C GLU A 75 -14.51 -8.35 7.37
N THR A 76 -13.38 -8.93 7.80
CA THR A 76 -12.42 -9.59 6.89
C THR A 76 -12.90 -10.95 6.43
N ARG A 77 -13.41 -11.79 7.35
CA ARG A 77 -13.86 -13.16 7.06
C ARG A 77 -15.00 -13.17 6.04
N ASP A 78 -15.92 -12.21 6.17
CA ASP A 78 -17.13 -12.14 5.35
C ASP A 78 -16.93 -11.31 4.07
N ASP A 79 -15.72 -10.74 3.85
CA ASP A 79 -15.35 -10.05 2.61
C ASP A 79 -15.24 -11.02 1.43
N GLY A 80 -15.80 -10.64 0.28
CA GLY A 80 -15.82 -11.48 -0.91
C GLY A 80 -14.43 -11.82 -1.46
N ASN A 81 -13.43 -10.94 -1.31
CA ASN A 81 -12.07 -11.22 -1.75
C ASN A 81 -11.38 -12.21 -0.81
N PHE A 82 -11.65 -12.13 0.49
CA PHE A 82 -11.13 -13.09 1.45
C PHE A 82 -11.72 -14.48 1.23
N ILE A 83 -13.04 -14.58 1.02
CA ILE A 83 -13.71 -15.84 0.67
C ILE A 83 -13.13 -16.42 -0.63
N ALA A 84 -12.84 -15.58 -1.62
CA ALA A 84 -12.26 -16.00 -2.90
C ALA A 84 -10.84 -16.60 -2.80
N LEU A 85 -10.13 -16.37 -1.69
CA LEU A 85 -8.85 -17.06 -1.43
C LEU A 85 -9.03 -18.56 -1.15
N ALA A 86 -10.25 -18.99 -0.79
CA ALA A 86 -10.58 -20.38 -0.47
C ALA A 86 -9.64 -21.00 0.59
N LEU A 87 -9.26 -20.21 1.60
CA LEU A 87 -8.41 -20.67 2.70
C LEU A 87 -9.17 -21.66 3.59
N ASP A 88 -8.54 -22.81 3.86
CA ASP A 88 -9.05 -23.75 4.86
C ASP A 88 -8.95 -23.19 6.29
N ASP A 89 -9.53 -23.90 7.26
CA ASP A 89 -9.56 -23.46 8.65
C ASP A 89 -8.16 -23.25 9.24
N ASP A 90 -7.15 -24.00 8.80
CA ASP A 90 -5.77 -23.85 9.29
C ASP A 90 -5.11 -22.62 8.70
N ALA A 91 -5.24 -22.40 7.39
CA ALA A 91 -4.75 -21.21 6.71
C ALA A 91 -5.41 -19.93 7.24
N GLN A 92 -6.71 -19.96 7.55
CA GLN A 92 -7.40 -18.83 8.21
C GLN A 92 -6.87 -18.58 9.63
N ARG A 93 -6.57 -19.62 10.40
CA ARG A 93 -5.91 -19.46 11.71
C ARG A 93 -4.53 -18.84 11.57
N GLN A 94 -3.72 -19.31 10.62
CA GLN A 94 -2.39 -18.76 10.34
C GLN A 94 -2.46 -17.30 9.87
N PHE A 95 -3.45 -16.94 9.05
CA PHE A 95 -3.70 -15.56 8.63
C PHE A 95 -3.93 -14.65 9.84
N ARG A 96 -4.86 -15.02 10.75
CA ARG A 96 -5.12 -14.25 11.97
C ARG A 96 -3.89 -14.15 12.87
N TRP A 97 -3.15 -15.24 13.02
CA TRP A 97 -1.93 -15.25 13.82
C TRP A 97 -0.86 -14.29 13.27
N ARG A 98 -0.67 -14.28 11.95
CA ARG A 98 0.22 -13.33 11.27
C ARG A 98 -0.26 -11.89 11.44
N GLY A 99 -1.56 -11.65 11.36
CA GLY A 99 -2.16 -10.34 11.59
C GLY A 99 -1.91 -9.86 13.02
N TRP A 100 -2.20 -10.71 14.01
CA TRP A 100 -1.93 -10.44 15.41
C TRP A 100 -0.45 -10.14 15.68
N THR A 101 0.45 -10.96 15.15
CA THR A 101 1.90 -10.74 15.31
C THR A 101 2.32 -9.36 14.79
N ALA A 102 1.79 -8.92 13.64
CA ALA A 102 2.07 -7.59 13.11
C ALA A 102 1.48 -6.46 13.98
N ILE A 103 0.29 -6.64 14.54
CA ILE A 103 -0.36 -5.67 15.43
C ILE A 103 0.44 -5.54 16.73
N GLU A 104 0.77 -6.66 17.37
CA GLU A 104 1.49 -6.73 18.65
C GLU A 104 2.89 -6.12 18.53
N ASN A 105 3.55 -6.30 17.39
CA ASN A 105 4.87 -5.71 17.13
C ASN A 105 4.87 -4.18 17.14
N LEU A 106 3.72 -3.49 17.09
CA LEU A 106 3.68 -2.04 17.27
C LEU A 106 4.33 -1.60 18.60
N TRP A 107 4.14 -2.40 19.65
CA TRP A 107 4.68 -2.12 20.99
C TRP A 107 6.20 -2.27 21.11
N GLU A 108 6.86 -2.90 20.13
CA GLU A 108 8.32 -2.92 20.06
C GLU A 108 8.91 -1.58 19.60
N PHE A 109 8.05 -0.70 19.05
CA PHE A 109 8.46 0.53 18.38
C PHE A 109 7.95 1.79 19.08
N GLU A 110 6.76 1.73 19.66
CA GLU A 110 6.13 2.84 20.39
C GLU A 110 5.22 2.32 21.50
N ASP A 111 4.86 3.19 22.44
CA ASP A 111 3.68 2.97 23.29
C ASP A 111 2.50 3.77 22.69
N PRO A 112 1.49 3.10 22.09
CA PRO A 112 0.33 3.78 21.49
C PRO A 112 -0.44 4.68 22.47
N ALA A 113 -0.33 4.43 23.78
CA ALA A 113 -0.94 5.27 24.82
C ALA A 113 -0.22 6.60 25.02
N GLN A 114 1.01 6.74 24.52
CA GLN A 114 1.80 7.99 24.58
C GLN A 114 1.78 8.77 23.26
N VAL A 115 1.16 8.23 22.21
CA VAL A 115 1.06 8.90 20.91
C VAL A 115 -0.16 9.82 20.87
N GLU A 116 0.06 11.10 20.61
CA GLU A 116 -1.01 12.05 20.35
C GLU A 116 -1.47 11.92 18.90
N VAL A 117 -2.49 11.09 18.67
CA VAL A 117 -3.04 10.84 17.34
C VAL A 117 -4.02 11.96 16.98
N GLU A 118 -3.73 12.68 15.90
CA GLU A 118 -4.58 13.72 15.33
C GLU A 118 -5.72 13.11 14.50
N ALA A 119 -5.39 12.16 13.63
CA ALA A 119 -6.36 11.48 12.77
C ALA A 119 -5.88 10.10 12.33
N THR A 120 -6.83 9.21 12.07
CA THR A 120 -6.61 7.93 11.37
C THR A 120 -7.38 7.91 10.07
N GLU A 121 -6.92 7.11 9.09
CA GLU A 121 -7.56 6.95 7.79
C GLU A 121 -7.91 8.30 7.12
N ALA A 122 -7.01 9.27 7.26
CA ALA A 122 -7.25 10.66 6.86
C ALA A 122 -7.23 10.76 5.33
N LYS A 123 -8.41 11.01 4.75
CA LYS A 123 -8.58 11.23 3.31
C LYS A 123 -8.05 12.61 2.94
N VAL A 124 -7.12 12.66 2.00
CA VAL A 124 -6.53 13.92 1.53
C VAL A 124 -6.71 14.01 0.02
N SER A 125 -7.30 15.12 -0.42
CA SER A 125 -7.42 15.51 -1.82
C SER A 125 -6.73 16.85 -1.99
N ALA A 126 -5.77 16.91 -2.90
CA ALA A 126 -4.84 18.04 -3.06
C ALA A 126 -4.37 18.15 -4.52
N THR A 127 -3.71 19.27 -4.86
CA THR A 127 -3.00 19.43 -6.12
C THR A 127 -1.49 19.41 -5.85
N VAL A 128 -0.84 18.27 -6.02
CA VAL A 128 0.59 18.09 -5.72
C VAL A 128 1.39 18.23 -7.01
N GLY A 129 2.14 19.32 -7.16
CA GLY A 129 2.93 19.57 -8.38
C GLY A 129 2.10 19.67 -9.66
N GLY A 130 0.84 20.09 -9.56
CA GLY A 130 -0.12 20.09 -10.68
C GLY A 130 -0.83 18.76 -10.94
N VAL A 131 -0.52 17.71 -10.16
CA VAL A 131 -1.17 16.40 -10.24
C VAL A 131 -2.40 16.36 -9.33
N PRO A 132 -3.56 15.87 -9.79
CA PRO A 132 -4.76 15.74 -8.95
C PRO A 132 -4.58 14.58 -7.95
N PHE A 133 -3.99 14.87 -6.80
CA PHE A 133 -3.63 13.87 -5.79
C PHE A 133 -4.85 13.43 -4.97
N PHE A 134 -4.96 12.12 -4.76
CA PHE A 134 -5.85 11.57 -3.74
C PHE A 134 -5.14 10.44 -2.97
N GLY A 135 -5.20 10.51 -1.65
CA GLY A 135 -4.60 9.54 -0.75
C GLY A 135 -5.41 9.34 0.52
N ILE A 136 -5.10 8.24 1.21
CA ILE A 136 -5.59 7.93 2.55
C ILE A 136 -4.34 7.72 3.39
N ILE A 137 -4.17 8.55 4.42
CA ILE A 137 -3.05 8.49 5.35
C ILE A 137 -3.49 7.64 6.53
N ASP A 138 -2.78 6.54 6.80
CA ASP A 138 -3.16 5.62 7.87
C ASP A 138 -3.25 6.33 9.23
N ARG A 139 -2.26 7.19 9.55
CA ARG A 139 -2.22 7.94 10.80
C ARG A 139 -1.50 9.29 10.66
N LEU A 140 -2.08 10.35 11.24
CA LEU A 140 -1.45 11.64 11.49
C LEU A 140 -1.25 11.79 12.99
N ASP A 141 -0.03 12.12 13.41
CA ASP A 141 0.32 12.31 14.82
C ASP A 141 0.71 13.77 15.07
N ASN A 142 0.34 14.32 16.23
CA ASN A 142 0.87 15.58 16.75
C ASN A 142 2.17 15.28 17.52
N ALA A 143 3.29 15.85 17.06
CA ALA A 143 4.56 15.80 17.77
C ALA A 143 5.00 17.21 18.20
N ALA A 144 6.01 17.30 19.07
CA ALA A 144 6.51 18.57 19.57
C ALA A 144 7.06 19.50 18.47
N ASP A 145 7.51 18.94 17.34
CA ASP A 145 8.07 19.67 16.20
C ASP A 145 7.12 19.82 15.00
N GLY A 146 5.87 19.35 15.12
CA GLY A 146 4.83 19.45 14.09
C GLY A 146 4.10 18.14 13.82
N LEU A 147 3.27 18.12 12.78
CA LEU A 147 2.57 16.91 12.34
C LEU A 147 3.54 15.85 11.82
N VAL A 148 3.26 14.58 12.13
CA VAL A 148 3.98 13.42 11.58
C VAL A 148 3.02 12.60 10.74
N VAL A 149 3.40 12.36 9.48
CA VAL A 149 2.68 11.47 8.57
C VAL A 149 3.15 10.05 8.77
N THR A 150 2.25 9.16 9.19
CA THR A 150 2.56 7.77 9.52
C THR A 150 1.79 6.81 8.61
N ASP A 151 2.49 5.80 8.08
CA ASP A 151 1.90 4.69 7.31
C ASP A 151 2.46 3.35 7.81
N TYR A 152 1.59 2.33 7.90
CA TYR A 152 1.93 1.01 8.36
C TYR A 152 2.13 0.05 7.18
N LYS A 153 3.21 -0.73 7.24
CA LYS A 153 3.54 -1.80 6.29
C LYS A 153 3.62 -3.13 7.03
N THR A 154 2.82 -4.11 6.59
CA THR A 154 2.87 -5.50 7.07
C THR A 154 3.91 -6.35 6.34
N GLY A 155 4.56 -5.80 5.32
CA GLY A 155 5.65 -6.43 4.57
C GLY A 155 7.01 -6.27 5.26
N LYS A 156 8.02 -6.94 4.71
CA LYS A 156 9.42 -6.76 5.15
C LYS A 156 9.89 -5.34 4.86
N ALA A 157 10.72 -4.81 5.75
CA ALA A 157 11.45 -3.57 5.49
C ALA A 157 12.24 -3.63 4.17
N PRO A 158 12.33 -2.51 3.43
CA PRO A 158 13.15 -2.40 2.24
C PRO A 158 14.62 -2.62 2.57
N ARG A 159 15.41 -3.02 1.57
CA ARG A 159 16.87 -2.99 1.70
C ARG A 159 17.32 -1.52 1.78
N PRO A 160 18.47 -1.21 2.41
CA PRO A 160 18.91 0.17 2.58
C PRO A 160 18.91 1.02 1.29
N GLY A 161 19.24 0.42 0.14
CA GLY A 161 19.21 1.11 -1.16
C GLY A 161 17.81 1.41 -1.71
N ASP A 162 16.78 0.71 -1.26
CA ASP A 162 15.39 0.87 -1.73
C ASP A 162 14.57 1.81 -0.81
N VAL A 163 15.15 2.25 0.31
CA VAL A 163 14.50 3.13 1.29
C VAL A 163 14.02 4.45 0.68
N PRO A 164 14.79 5.17 -0.16
CA PRO A 164 14.35 6.46 -0.69
C PRO A 164 13.02 6.38 -1.45
N GLU A 165 12.84 5.37 -2.31
CA GLU A 165 11.59 5.18 -3.07
C GLU A 165 10.39 4.88 -2.15
N LYS A 166 10.61 4.22 -1.01
CA LYS A 166 9.54 3.98 -0.03
C LYS A 166 9.13 5.26 0.68
N LEU A 167 10.07 6.15 0.94
CA LEU A 167 9.83 7.42 1.61
C LEU A 167 9.03 8.40 0.74
N ASP A 168 9.04 8.26 -0.59
CA ASP A 168 8.22 9.07 -1.48
C ASP A 168 6.74 9.04 -1.09
N GLN A 169 6.24 7.90 -0.61
CA GLN A 169 4.84 7.81 -0.19
C GLN A 169 4.51 8.81 0.94
N VAL A 170 5.32 8.82 2.00
CA VAL A 170 5.07 9.69 3.16
C VAL A 170 5.41 11.15 2.86
N LEU A 171 6.37 11.41 1.96
CA LEU A 171 6.67 12.77 1.49
C LEU A 171 5.54 13.32 0.59
N LEU A 172 4.95 12.51 -0.29
CA LEU A 172 3.81 12.93 -1.11
C LEU A 172 2.56 13.16 -0.25
N TYR A 173 2.35 12.35 0.78
CA TYR A 173 1.33 12.63 1.79
C TYR A 173 1.61 13.94 2.54
N ALA A 174 2.86 14.21 2.91
CA ALA A 174 3.22 15.48 3.55
C ALA A 174 2.94 16.68 2.63
N ALA A 175 3.31 16.61 1.35
CA ALA A 175 2.98 17.64 0.37
C ALA A 175 1.46 17.82 0.20
N ALA A 176 0.69 16.73 0.20
CA ALA A 176 -0.75 16.78 0.10
C ALA A 176 -1.40 17.39 1.35
N VAL A 177 -0.87 17.11 2.55
CA VAL A 177 -1.30 17.73 3.80
C VAL A 177 -0.99 19.22 3.80
N GLU A 178 0.20 19.61 3.33
CA GLU A 178 0.60 21.02 3.22
C GLU A 178 -0.32 21.80 2.28
N ASP A 179 -0.63 21.27 1.10
CA ASP A 179 -1.58 21.90 0.15
C ASP A 179 -3.00 21.97 0.73
N HIS A 180 -3.46 20.91 1.40
CA HIS A 180 -4.84 20.83 1.91
C HIS A 180 -5.08 21.63 3.19
N ARG A 181 -4.11 21.68 4.11
CA ARG A 181 -4.24 22.29 5.45
C ARG A 181 -3.45 23.58 5.62
N GLY A 182 -2.51 23.89 4.73
CA GLY A 182 -1.58 25.01 4.89
C GLY A 182 -0.52 24.79 5.97
N GLU A 183 -0.37 23.56 6.44
CA GLU A 183 0.61 23.16 7.46
C GLU A 183 1.49 22.03 6.91
N ARG A 184 2.80 22.25 6.90
CA ARG A 184 3.77 21.23 6.48
C ARG A 184 4.07 20.28 7.65
N PRO A 185 3.85 18.96 7.49
CA PRO A 185 4.32 17.98 8.47
C PRO A 185 5.84 18.05 8.66
N SER A 186 6.33 17.80 9.88
CA SER A 186 7.77 17.83 10.21
C SER A 186 8.50 16.57 9.74
N ARG A 187 7.82 15.42 9.75
CA ARG A 187 8.38 14.10 9.43
C ARG A 187 7.38 13.18 8.73
N GLY A 188 7.93 12.31 7.88
CA GLY A 188 7.26 11.10 7.40
C GLY A 188 7.81 9.86 8.10
N ARG A 189 6.93 8.92 8.43
CA ARG A 189 7.24 7.70 9.17
C ARG A 189 6.59 6.48 8.51
N LEU A 190 7.38 5.42 8.35
CA LEU A 190 6.93 4.11 7.90
C LEU A 190 7.20 3.08 8.99
N TYR A 191 6.13 2.48 9.51
CA TYR A 191 6.24 1.30 10.37
C TYR A 191 6.30 0.05 9.50
N PHE A 192 7.43 -0.64 9.47
CA PHE A 192 7.47 -2.02 9.01
C PHE A 192 7.21 -2.91 10.22
N LEU A 193 5.94 -3.23 10.44
CA LEU A 193 5.44 -3.97 11.61
C LEU A 193 6.08 -5.36 11.78
N GLY A 194 6.82 -5.84 10.79
CA GLY A 194 7.60 -7.06 10.93
C GLY A 194 8.96 -6.90 11.63
N ASN A 195 9.59 -5.72 11.61
CA ASN A 195 10.99 -5.60 12.05
C ASN A 195 11.61 -4.19 12.25
N SER A 196 11.03 -3.08 11.77
CA SER A 196 11.72 -1.78 11.86
C SER A 196 10.82 -0.57 11.63
N ILE A 197 11.26 0.60 12.09
CA ILE A 197 10.73 1.90 11.68
C ILE A 197 11.73 2.56 10.73
N VAL A 198 11.21 3.25 9.72
CA VAL A 198 12.01 4.14 8.87
C VAL A 198 11.37 5.52 8.87
N GLU A 199 12.18 6.55 9.07
CA GLU A 199 11.71 7.93 9.17
C GLU A 199 12.52 8.87 8.29
N THR A 200 11.90 9.98 7.91
CA THR A 200 12.56 11.03 7.14
C THR A 200 12.02 12.40 7.53
N PRO A 201 12.88 13.43 7.72
CA PRO A 201 12.41 14.79 7.86
C PRO A 201 11.79 15.29 6.56
N VAL A 202 10.71 16.05 6.67
CA VAL A 202 10.07 16.70 5.52
C VAL A 202 10.83 18.00 5.22
N THR A 203 11.81 17.88 4.33
CA THR A 203 12.61 19.01 3.86
C THR A 203 12.10 19.49 2.51
N GLU A 204 12.40 20.74 2.15
CA GLU A 204 12.06 21.30 0.82
C GLU A 204 12.62 20.41 -0.30
N ASP A 205 13.93 20.11 -0.25
CA ASP A 205 14.59 19.25 -1.24
C ASP A 205 13.96 17.85 -1.32
N GLY A 206 13.58 17.28 -0.18
CA GLY A 206 12.92 15.97 -0.12
C GLY A 206 11.55 15.99 -0.78
N LEU A 207 10.75 17.03 -0.51
CA LEU A 207 9.45 17.24 -1.13
C LEU A 207 9.59 17.47 -2.64
N GLU A 208 10.47 18.38 -3.06
CA GLU A 208 10.71 18.67 -4.48
C GLU A 208 11.08 17.40 -5.25
N ALA A 209 11.99 16.58 -4.69
CA ALA A 209 12.41 15.34 -5.32
C ALA A 209 11.27 14.30 -5.44
N ALA A 210 10.48 14.10 -4.37
CA ALA A 210 9.37 13.15 -4.38
C ALA A 210 8.23 13.62 -5.31
N VAL A 211 7.87 14.90 -5.25
CA VAL A 211 6.87 15.53 -6.12
C VAL A 211 7.32 15.48 -7.57
N GLY A 212 8.59 15.75 -7.87
CA GLY A 212 9.15 15.66 -9.22
C GLY A 212 8.97 14.27 -9.83
N ARG A 213 9.37 13.20 -9.12
CA ARG A 213 9.15 11.81 -9.58
C ARG A 213 7.67 11.47 -9.78
N PHE A 214 6.80 12.01 -8.93
CA PHE A 214 5.36 11.79 -9.03
C PHE A 214 4.76 12.49 -10.26
N VAL A 215 5.18 13.72 -10.53
CA VAL A 215 4.84 14.49 -11.75
C VAL A 215 5.33 13.78 -13.00
N GLU A 216 6.58 13.30 -13.01
CA GLU A 216 7.12 12.50 -14.13
C GLU A 216 6.27 11.25 -14.40
N THR A 217 5.86 10.55 -13.34
CA THR A 217 4.97 9.39 -13.47
C THR A 217 3.61 9.78 -14.04
N TRP A 218 3.04 10.91 -13.59
CA TRP A 218 1.78 11.45 -14.10
C TRP A 218 1.85 11.85 -15.58
N ASP A 219 2.92 12.51 -16.00
CA ASP A 219 3.18 12.83 -17.40
C ASP A 219 3.31 11.56 -18.24
N GLY A 220 3.94 10.52 -17.70
CA GLY A 220 4.00 9.19 -18.30
C GLY A 220 2.60 8.60 -18.53
N VAL A 221 1.72 8.68 -17.53
CA VAL A 221 0.30 8.28 -17.65
C VAL A 221 -0.39 9.09 -18.75
N GLY A 222 -0.19 10.41 -18.78
CA GLY A 222 -0.74 11.30 -19.80
C GLY A 222 -0.34 10.88 -21.22
N LYS A 223 0.97 10.62 -21.43
CA LYS A 223 1.52 10.15 -22.71
C LYS A 223 0.91 8.80 -23.11
N ALA A 224 0.93 7.81 -22.22
CA ALA A 224 0.36 6.48 -22.47
C ALA A 224 -1.12 6.54 -22.82
N CYS A 225 -1.89 7.38 -22.11
CA CYS A 225 -3.29 7.62 -22.41
C CYS A 225 -3.50 8.27 -23.79
N SER A 226 -2.67 9.26 -24.12
CA SER A 226 -2.74 10.01 -25.38
C SER A 226 -2.28 9.23 -26.61
N SER A 227 -1.51 8.15 -26.45
CA SER A 227 -1.07 7.28 -27.55
C SER A 227 -1.80 5.93 -27.56
N ASP A 228 -2.58 5.63 -26.51
CA ASP A 228 -3.13 4.31 -26.21
C ASP A 228 -2.06 3.20 -26.20
N GLN A 229 -0.84 3.55 -25.78
CA GLN A 229 0.29 2.63 -25.66
C GLN A 229 0.66 2.44 -24.20
N PHE A 230 0.51 1.21 -23.72
CA PHE A 230 0.79 0.83 -22.33
C PHE A 230 1.69 -0.39 -22.33
N GLU A 231 2.98 -0.16 -22.08
CA GLU A 231 4.00 -1.19 -22.17
C GLU A 231 3.85 -2.25 -21.07
N ALA A 232 3.99 -3.52 -21.44
CA ALA A 232 4.10 -4.61 -20.49
C ALA A 232 5.53 -4.68 -19.97
N ARG A 233 5.70 -4.69 -18.64
CA ARG A 233 6.99 -4.94 -17.99
C ARG A 233 6.98 -6.33 -17.37
N VAL A 234 7.63 -7.27 -18.03
CA VAL A 234 7.64 -8.67 -17.62
C VAL A 234 8.68 -8.94 -16.53
N GLY A 235 8.37 -9.84 -15.60
CA GLY A 235 9.27 -10.23 -14.52
C GLY A 235 8.62 -11.20 -13.53
N PRO A 236 9.20 -11.39 -12.33
CA PRO A 236 8.64 -12.30 -11.34
C PRO A 236 7.19 -11.96 -11.01
N LEU A 237 6.88 -10.66 -10.91
CA LEU A 237 5.56 -10.15 -10.54
C LEU A 237 4.42 -10.55 -11.49
N CYS A 238 4.72 -11.00 -12.71
CA CYS A 238 3.72 -11.60 -13.60
C CYS A 238 3.04 -12.82 -12.96
N GLY A 239 3.74 -13.55 -12.07
CA GLY A 239 3.18 -14.66 -11.30
C GLY A 239 2.02 -14.29 -10.36
N TRP A 240 1.91 -12.99 -10.03
CA TRP A 240 0.92 -12.42 -9.12
C TRP A 240 0.02 -11.38 -9.81
N CYS A 241 0.07 -11.30 -11.14
CA CYS A 241 -0.78 -10.40 -11.91
C CYS A 241 -2.12 -11.07 -12.21
N ALA A 242 -3.23 -10.46 -11.77
CA ALA A 242 -4.58 -10.97 -12.00
C ALA A 242 -4.96 -11.05 -13.50
N TYR A 243 -4.24 -10.30 -14.35
CA TYR A 243 -4.52 -10.19 -15.79
C TYR A 243 -3.58 -11.03 -16.66
N VAL A 244 -2.76 -11.89 -16.06
CA VAL A 244 -1.68 -12.58 -16.80
C VAL A 244 -2.22 -13.42 -17.97
N ALA A 245 -3.39 -14.03 -17.82
CA ALA A 245 -4.04 -14.81 -18.87
C ALA A 245 -4.44 -13.97 -20.10
N ASP A 246 -4.65 -12.67 -19.91
CA ASP A 246 -4.98 -11.71 -20.98
C ASP A 246 -3.75 -10.90 -21.44
N CYS A 247 -2.54 -11.27 -21.00
CA CYS A 247 -1.29 -10.60 -21.34
C CYS A 247 -0.31 -11.60 -21.94
N GLU A 248 -0.08 -11.51 -23.25
CA GLU A 248 0.81 -12.40 -23.98
C GLU A 248 2.23 -12.40 -23.41
N GLU A 249 2.79 -11.20 -23.20
CA GLU A 249 4.15 -11.03 -22.68
C GLU A 249 4.28 -11.61 -21.26
N GLY A 250 3.27 -11.37 -20.42
CA GLY A 250 3.20 -11.89 -19.05
C GLY A 250 3.06 -13.41 -19.01
N THR A 251 2.22 -13.99 -19.87
CA THR A 251 2.04 -15.44 -20.01
C THR A 251 3.35 -16.12 -20.41
N ALA A 252 4.03 -15.58 -21.43
CA ALA A 252 5.33 -16.10 -21.88
C ALA A 252 6.38 -16.08 -20.75
N GLU A 253 6.46 -14.99 -19.98
CA GLU A 253 7.37 -14.89 -18.85
C GLU A 253 7.05 -15.91 -17.74
N VAL A 254 5.77 -16.13 -17.42
CA VAL A 254 5.38 -17.12 -16.42
C VAL A 254 5.78 -18.53 -16.86
N GLN A 255 5.51 -18.91 -18.11
CA GLN A 255 5.91 -20.22 -18.66
C GLN A 255 7.42 -20.44 -18.61
N VAL A 256 8.21 -19.41 -18.98
CA VAL A 256 9.67 -19.45 -18.89
C VAL A 256 10.14 -19.61 -17.44
N ARG A 257 9.51 -18.93 -16.48
CA ARG A 257 9.87 -19.08 -15.06
C ARG A 257 9.49 -20.43 -14.49
N VAL A 258 8.32 -20.96 -14.82
CA VAL A 258 7.87 -22.28 -14.37
C VAL A 258 8.81 -23.36 -14.90
N SER A 259 9.10 -23.36 -16.20
CA SER A 259 10.02 -24.35 -16.81
C SER A 259 11.44 -24.32 -16.23
N ARG A 260 11.87 -23.17 -15.70
CA ARG A 260 13.17 -22.99 -15.03
C ARG A 260 13.13 -23.24 -13.51
N GLY A 261 11.99 -23.63 -12.94
CA GLY A 261 11.82 -23.79 -11.49
C GLY A 261 11.96 -22.47 -10.71
N ARG A 262 11.74 -21.33 -11.35
CA ARG A 262 11.89 -19.97 -10.80
C ARG A 262 10.57 -19.28 -10.45
N MET A 263 9.46 -20.03 -10.44
CA MET A 263 8.15 -19.55 -10.02
C MET A 263 7.70 -20.30 -8.77
N ARG A 264 7.27 -19.57 -7.75
CA ARG A 264 6.73 -20.17 -6.51
C ARG A 264 5.50 -21.03 -6.83
N ALA A 265 5.30 -22.10 -6.07
CA ALA A 265 4.18 -23.03 -6.29
C ALA A 265 2.82 -22.39 -6.03
N ASP A 266 2.77 -21.41 -5.12
CA ASP A 266 1.56 -20.66 -4.74
C ASP A 266 1.32 -19.41 -5.62
N ALA A 267 2.08 -19.22 -6.70
CA ALA A 267 1.85 -18.11 -7.61
C ALA A 267 0.50 -18.30 -8.33
N PRO A 268 -0.48 -17.39 -8.19
CA PRO A 268 -1.83 -17.56 -8.78
C PRO A 268 -1.81 -17.76 -10.29
N ALA A 269 -0.82 -17.21 -10.98
CA ALA A 269 -0.64 -17.39 -12.42
C ALA A 269 -0.50 -18.86 -12.86
N ARG A 270 0.03 -19.75 -12.00
CA ARG A 270 0.12 -21.18 -12.33
C ARG A 270 -1.26 -21.79 -12.54
N THR A 271 -2.16 -21.56 -11.57
CA THR A 271 -3.55 -22.00 -11.68
C THR A 271 -4.28 -21.33 -12.83
N LEU A 272 -4.12 -20.01 -13.02
CA LEU A 272 -4.76 -19.27 -14.11
C LEU A 272 -4.34 -19.75 -15.50
N LEU A 273 -3.10 -20.23 -15.65
CA LEU A 273 -2.53 -20.67 -16.93
C LEU A 273 -2.47 -22.20 -17.09
N GLY A 274 -2.88 -22.97 -16.07
CA GLY A 274 -2.83 -24.44 -16.09
C GLY A 274 -1.40 -25.02 -16.09
N LEU A 275 -0.48 -24.44 -15.31
CA LEU A 275 0.96 -24.77 -15.26
C LEU A 275 1.43 -25.41 -13.94
#